data_AF-X1UB00-F1
#
_entry.id   AF-X1UB00-F1
#
_cell.length_a   1.000
_cell.length_b   1.000
_cell.length_c   1.000
_cell.angle_alpha   90.00
_cell.angle_beta   90.00
_cell.angle_gamma   90.00
#
_symmetry.space_group_name_H-M   'P 1'
#
loop_
_entity.id
_entity.type
_entity.pdbx_description
1 polymer ?
#
loop_
_entity_poly.entity_id
_entity_poly.type
_entity_poly.pdbx_seq_one_letter_code
_entity_poly.pdbx_strand_id
1 'polypeptide(L)'
;MLPDLIETGIDAINPVQLRAAKMDPIKLKREFGNDITFWGGGCDTQEILPRGTPEQVKNEVRKRIDQFAPGGGFVFCPIHNVQPDVPMENLDALFEAYSEWS
;
A
#
# COMPACT_ATOMS: atom_id res chain seq x y z
N MET A 1 -7.16 -4.34 18.56
CA MET A 1 -6.70 -3.03 18.03
C MET A 1 -7.45 -2.65 16.77
N LEU A 2 -7.27 -3.31 15.61
CA LEU A 2 -8.02 -2.90 14.40
C LEU A 2 -9.55 -3.03 14.54
N PRO A 3 -10.11 -4.11 15.12
CA PRO A 3 -11.55 -4.17 15.42
C PRO A 3 -12.01 -3.01 16.32
N ASP A 4 -11.29 -2.76 17.41
CA ASP A 4 -11.61 -1.67 18.35
C ASP A 4 -11.59 -0.29 17.66
N LEU A 5 -10.66 -0.07 16.73
CA LEU A 5 -10.58 1.17 15.94
C LEU A 5 -11.77 1.31 14.97
N ILE A 6 -12.19 0.22 14.35
CA ILE A 6 -13.39 0.19 13.50
C ILE A 6 -14.62 0.54 14.35
N GLU A 7 -14.71 -0.04 15.56
CA GLU A 7 -15.81 0.25 16.50
C GLU A 7 -15.84 1.71 16.96
N THR A 8 -14.71 2.41 17.00
CA THR A 8 -14.69 3.86 17.30
C THR A 8 -15.18 4.72 16.13
N GLY A 9 -15.42 4.13 14.95
CA GLY A 9 -16.00 4.80 13.79
C GLY A 9 -14.98 5.53 12.91
N ILE A 10 -13.71 5.11 12.87
CA ILE A 10 -12.75 5.67 11.92
C ILE A 10 -13.04 5.17 10.49
N ASP A 11 -12.88 6.06 9.50
CA ASP A 11 -13.14 5.70 8.10
C ASP A 11 -11.97 4.99 7.42
N ALA A 12 -10.74 5.23 7.88
CA ALA A 12 -9.52 4.75 7.26
C ALA A 12 -8.40 4.46 8.26
N ILE A 13 -7.57 3.46 7.94
CA ILE A 13 -6.30 3.21 8.62
C ILE A 13 -5.13 3.65 7.73
N ASN A 14 -4.22 4.45 8.30
CA ASN A 14 -3.02 4.96 7.65
C ASN A 14 -1.84 4.98 8.65
N PRO A 15 -0.65 4.47 8.31
CA PRO A 15 -0.33 3.67 7.14
C PRO A 15 -0.66 2.18 7.31
N VAL A 16 -0.76 1.47 6.19
CA VAL A 16 -0.76 -0.01 6.19
C VAL A 16 0.68 -0.53 6.14
N GLN A 17 1.28 -0.77 7.30
CA GLN A 17 2.67 -1.21 7.45
C GLN A 17 2.82 -2.73 7.27
N LEU A 18 3.10 -3.18 6.05
CA LEU A 18 3.01 -4.60 5.65
C LEU A 18 4.08 -5.52 6.27
N ARG A 19 5.17 -4.96 6.77
CA ARG A 19 6.22 -5.72 7.49
C ARG A 19 5.90 -5.95 8.97
N ALA A 20 4.90 -5.26 9.52
CA ALA A 20 4.52 -5.45 10.91
C ALA A 20 3.76 -6.77 11.12
N ALA A 21 3.84 -7.31 12.33
CA ALA A 21 3.16 -8.55 12.66
C ALA A 21 1.64 -8.42 12.42
N LYS A 22 1.05 -9.44 11.79
CA LYS A 22 -0.39 -9.53 11.46
C LYS A 22 -0.88 -8.51 10.40
N MET A 23 0.01 -7.93 9.60
CA MET A 23 -0.35 -6.98 8.53
C MET A 23 -0.32 -7.60 7.12
N ASP A 24 -0.73 -8.87 7.00
CA ASP A 24 -0.85 -9.51 5.68
C ASP A 24 -2.01 -8.86 4.88
N PRO A 25 -1.74 -8.29 3.69
CA PRO A 25 -2.75 -7.59 2.88
C PRO A 25 -4.00 -8.39 2.60
N ILE A 26 -3.84 -9.67 2.25
CA ILE A 26 -4.94 -10.53 1.81
C ILE A 26 -5.84 -10.84 3.01
N LYS A 27 -5.24 -11.15 4.15
CA LYS A 27 -6.00 -11.35 5.40
C LYS A 27 -6.72 -10.07 5.82
N LEU A 28 -6.03 -8.93 5.80
CA LEU A 28 -6.61 -7.63 6.16
C LEU A 28 -7.82 -7.29 5.29
N LYS A 29 -7.71 -7.41 3.96
CA LYS A 29 -8.83 -7.12 3.05
C LYS A 29 -9.97 -8.11 3.19
N ARG A 30 -9.68 -9.40 3.41
CA ARG A 30 -10.72 -10.41 3.65
C ARG A 30 -11.48 -10.15 4.95
N GLU A 31 -10.78 -9.75 6.01
CA GLU A 31 -11.35 -9.64 7.36
C GLU A 31 -12.01 -8.28 7.62
N PHE A 32 -11.49 -7.20 7.05
CA PHE A 32 -11.90 -5.82 7.38
C PHE A 32 -12.18 -4.94 6.15
N GLY A 33 -12.01 -5.46 4.93
CA GLY A 33 -12.09 -4.65 3.70
C GLY A 33 -13.47 -4.09 3.37
N ASN A 34 -14.53 -4.54 4.06
CA ASN A 34 -15.88 -3.98 3.97
C ASN A 34 -16.16 -2.94 5.06
N ASP A 35 -15.32 -2.87 6.09
CA ASP A 35 -15.56 -2.09 7.30
C ASP A 35 -14.67 -0.84 7.39
N ILE A 36 -13.51 -0.84 6.71
CA ILE A 36 -12.55 0.26 6.76
C ILE A 36 -11.80 0.46 5.44
N THR A 37 -11.44 1.71 5.15
CA THR A 37 -10.53 2.04 4.04
C THR A 37 -9.07 1.82 4.43
N PHE A 38 -8.31 1.18 3.56
CA PHE A 38 -6.87 1.04 3.67
C PHE A 38 -6.17 2.18 2.93
N TRP A 39 -5.50 3.08 3.65
CA TRP A 39 -4.71 4.16 3.08
C TRP A 39 -3.22 3.87 3.25
N GLY A 40 -2.50 3.76 2.13
CA GLY A 40 -1.07 3.42 2.10
C GLY A 40 -0.87 2.03 1.51
N GLY A 41 0.18 1.32 1.92
CA GLY A 41 0.37 -0.08 1.48
C GLY A 41 0.75 -0.26 0.00
N GLY A 42 0.87 0.82 -0.78
CA GLY A 42 1.04 0.78 -2.23
C GLY A 42 2.44 0.44 -2.71
N CYS A 43 3.48 0.74 -1.93
CA CYS A 43 4.85 0.32 -2.20
C CYS A 43 5.71 0.36 -0.93
N ASP A 44 6.61 -0.61 -0.78
CA ASP A 44 7.58 -0.67 0.31
C ASP A 44 8.62 0.46 0.17
N THR A 45 8.71 1.30 1.19
CA THR A 45 9.60 2.48 1.23
C THR A 45 10.94 2.24 1.91
N GLN A 46 11.21 1.01 2.36
CA GLN A 46 12.45 0.65 3.07
C GLN A 46 13.41 -0.15 2.18
N GLU A 47 12.88 -1.00 1.30
CA GLU A 47 13.68 -1.86 0.43
C GLU A 47 13.34 -1.69 -1.06
N ILE A 48 12.06 -1.77 -1.45
CA ILE A 48 11.71 -1.79 -2.88
C ILE A 48 11.88 -0.42 -3.52
N LEU A 49 11.25 0.61 -2.96
CA LEU A 49 11.30 1.95 -3.53
C LEU A 49 12.72 2.56 -3.53
N PRO A 50 13.53 2.47 -2.45
CA PRO A 50 14.89 3.05 -2.46
C PRO A 50 15.96 2.17 -3.13
N ARG A 51 15.81 0.84 -3.18
CA ARG A 51 16.90 -0.08 -3.59
C ARG A 51 16.54 -1.08 -4.68
N GLY A 52 15.26 -1.22 -5.02
CA GLY A 52 14.82 -2.08 -6.11
C GLY A 52 15.11 -1.48 -7.48
N THR A 53 14.94 -2.30 -8.52
CA THR A 53 14.91 -1.81 -9.91
C THR A 53 13.53 -1.20 -10.23
N PRO A 54 13.42 -0.34 -11.25
CA PRO A 54 12.14 0.18 -11.73
C PRO A 54 11.09 -0.93 -11.96
N GLU A 55 11.51 -2.05 -12.53
CA GLU A 55 10.63 -3.21 -12.76
C GLU A 55 10.16 -3.87 -11.45
N GLN A 56 11.03 -3.97 -10.44
CA GLN A 56 10.63 -4.46 -9.11
C GLN A 56 9.62 -3.52 -8.44
N VAL A 57 9.77 -2.20 -8.62
CA VAL A 57 8.80 -1.21 -8.13
C VAL A 57 7.45 -1.39 -8.83
N LYS A 58 7.42 -1.46 -10.17
CA LYS A 58 6.18 -1.69 -10.93
C LYS A 58 5.46 -2.96 -10.49
N ASN A 59 6.21 -4.05 -10.33
CA ASN A 59 5.65 -5.33 -9.90
C ASN A 59 5.09 -5.30 -8.47
N GLU A 60 5.77 -4.61 -7.55
CA GLU A 60 5.24 -4.42 -6.21
C GLU A 60 3.97 -3.57 -6.23
N VAL A 61 3.95 -2.44 -6.96
CA VAL A 61 2.75 -1.59 -7.10
C VAL A 61 1.56 -2.40 -7.63
N ARG A 62 1.73 -3.13 -8.73
CA ARG A 62 0.67 -3.99 -9.30
C ARG A 62 0.17 -5.01 -8.29
N LYS A 63 1.09 -5.71 -7.61
CA LYS A 63 0.75 -6.67 -6.55
C LYS A 63 -0.04 -6.02 -5.40
N ARG A 64 0.30 -4.80 -4.97
CA ARG A 64 -0.42 -4.11 -3.88
C ARG A 64 -1.80 -3.66 -4.32
N ILE A 65 -1.92 -3.17 -5.55
CA ILE A 65 -3.20 -2.85 -6.17
C ILE A 65 -4.08 -4.10 -6.22
N ASP A 66 -3.57 -5.23 -6.73
CA ASP A 66 -4.32 -6.50 -6.80
C ASP A 66 -4.80 -6.99 -5.42
N GLN A 67 -4.05 -6.68 -4.37
CA GLN A 67 -4.39 -7.06 -3.00
C GLN A 67 -5.44 -6.15 -2.37
N PHE A 68 -5.33 -4.83 -2.55
CA PHE A 68 -6.15 -3.86 -1.81
C PHE A 68 -7.31 -3.25 -2.60
N ALA A 69 -7.16 -3.06 -3.92
CA ALA A 69 -8.13 -2.34 -4.74
C ALA A 69 -9.45 -3.08 -4.98
N PRO A 70 -9.50 -4.42 -5.14
CA PRO A 70 -10.77 -5.12 -5.35
C PRO A 70 -11.79 -4.83 -4.24
N GLY A 71 -13.01 -4.48 -4.65
CA GLY A 71 -14.10 -4.09 -3.74
C GLY A 71 -14.01 -2.65 -3.20
N GLY A 72 -13.06 -1.83 -3.66
CA GLY A 72 -12.90 -0.46 -3.18
C GLY A 72 -12.22 -0.37 -1.80
N GLY A 73 -12.34 0.79 -1.14
CA GLY A 73 -11.76 1.01 0.19
C GLY A 73 -10.22 1.00 0.19
N PHE A 74 -9.60 1.51 -0.88
CA PHE A 74 -8.15 1.62 -1.00
C PHE A 74 -7.74 3.00 -1.49
N VAL A 75 -6.90 3.68 -0.70
CA VAL A 75 -6.24 4.94 -1.08
C VAL A 75 -4.77 4.62 -1.31
N PHE A 76 -4.37 4.57 -2.57
CA PHE A 76 -3.00 4.27 -2.95
C PHE A 76 -2.04 5.38 -2.49
N CYS A 77 -1.06 5.00 -1.69
CA CYS A 77 0.10 5.78 -1.28
C CYS A 77 1.24 4.79 -0.97
N PRO A 78 2.53 5.20 -1.05
CA PRO A 78 3.61 4.41 -0.48
C PRO A 78 3.34 4.12 1.01
N ILE A 79 3.97 3.07 1.57
CA ILE A 79 3.76 2.67 2.97
C ILE A 79 4.13 3.79 3.95
N HIS A 80 5.13 4.62 3.63
CA HIS A 80 5.54 5.76 4.42
C HIS A 80 6.01 6.90 3.51
N ASN A 81 6.52 7.98 4.08
CA ASN A 81 7.06 9.10 3.32
C ASN A 81 8.25 8.66 2.43
N VAL A 82 8.25 9.12 1.17
CA VAL A 82 9.39 9.05 0.26
C VAL A 82 10.57 9.79 0.87
N GLN A 83 11.76 9.17 0.85
CA GLN A 83 12.99 9.73 1.39
C GLN A 83 13.91 10.26 0.26
N PRO A 84 14.86 11.16 0.56
CA PRO A 84 15.73 11.77 -0.46
C PRO A 84 16.65 10.80 -1.22
N ASP A 85 16.86 9.60 -0.70
CA ASP A 85 17.68 8.54 -1.29
C ASP A 85 16.93 7.66 -2.31
N VAL A 86 15.64 7.92 -2.53
CA VAL A 86 14.86 7.21 -3.56
C VAL A 86 15.28 7.69 -4.96
N PRO A 87 15.72 6.78 -5.85
CA PRO A 87 16.03 7.13 -7.25
C PRO A 87 14.80 7.66 -8.00
N MET A 88 14.98 8.68 -8.83
CA MET A 88 13.88 9.25 -9.64
C MET A 88 13.22 8.23 -10.55
N GLU A 89 14.01 7.34 -11.17
CA GLU A 89 13.49 6.26 -12.01
C GLU A 89 12.54 5.30 -11.26
N ASN A 90 12.73 5.12 -9.96
CA ASN A 90 11.84 4.32 -9.14
C ASN A 90 10.55 5.07 -8.78
N LEU A 91 10.60 6.40 -8.62
CA LEU A 91 9.39 7.21 -8.49
C LEU A 91 8.59 7.22 -9.78
N ASP A 92 9.26 7.43 -10.92
CA ASP A 92 8.63 7.39 -12.24
C ASP A 92 7.97 6.03 -12.47
N ALA A 93 8.66 4.93 -12.15
CA ALA A 93 8.10 3.58 -12.24
C ALA A 93 6.88 3.36 -11.34
N LEU A 94 6.88 3.92 -10.12
CA LEU A 94 5.73 3.86 -9.21
C LEU A 94 4.52 4.59 -9.79
N PHE A 95 4.72 5.81 -10.31
CA PHE A 95 3.65 6.59 -10.93
C PHE A 95 3.15 5.96 -12.24
N GLU A 96 4.06 5.45 -13.07
CA GLU A 96 3.74 4.78 -14.32
C GLU A 96 2.86 3.53 -14.05
N ALA A 97 3.29 2.65 -13.13
CA ALA A 97 2.51 1.45 -12.80
C ALA A 97 1.13 1.78 -12.21
N TYR A 98 1.02 2.84 -11.40
CA TYR A 98 -0.26 3.29 -10.89
C TYR A 98 -1.15 3.86 -12.01
N SER A 99 -0.58 4.68 -12.90
CA SER A 99 -1.30 5.30 -14.01
C SER A 99 -1.75 4.29 -15.08
N GLU A 100 -1.02 3.18 -15.26
CA GLU A 100 -1.42 2.08 -16.15
C GLU A 100 -2.68 1.36 -15.64
N TRP A 101 -2.91 1.38 -14.33
CA TRP A 101 -4.04 0.71 -13.68
C TRP A 101 -5.29 1.60 -13.56
N SER A 102 -5.10 2.89 -13.28
CA SER A 102 -6.16 3.84 -12.90
C SER A 102 -7.04 4.32 -14.05
#